data_AF-A0A168KT76-F1
#
_entry.id   AF-A0A168KT76-F1
#
_cell.length_a   1.000
_cell.length_b   1.000
_cell.length_c   1.000
_cell.angle_alpha   90.00
_cell.angle_beta   90.00
_cell.angle_gamma   90.00
#
_symmetry.space_group_name_H-M   'P 1'
#
loop_
_entity.id
_entity.type
_entity.pdbx_description
1 polymer ?
#
loop_
_entity_poly.entity_id
_entity_poly.type
_entity_poly.pdbx_seq_one_letter_code
_entity_poly.pdbx_strand_id
1 'polypeptide(L)'
;MDKIMNEYLVKIEKYLKSMSDSERIDIVKEIKSVMLELQNNGVSSGQIIERLGNPKELAKAYLGEAISNDSKFSWRKFGAVFAFSSSFAGVSGMFLLPFISTLSIALMISGVITPIGGIIKFVGYLMGYDIARITIEMGAFTPNPMQFLPISIVMGVLMFWLGKVLWKLTIKYIHTISHKMRKMEI
;
A
#
# COMPACT_ATOMS: atom_id res chain seq x y z
N MET A 1 -20.69 -26.17 12.74
CA MET A 1 -20.48 -24.70 12.78
C MET A 1 -21.70 -24.03 12.19
N ASP A 2 -22.24 -23.02 12.86
CA ASP A 2 -23.48 -22.36 12.46
C ASP A 2 -23.35 -21.49 11.22
N LYS A 3 -24.46 -21.35 10.49
CA LYS A 3 -24.56 -20.56 9.25
C LYS A 3 -24.11 -19.10 9.44
N ILE A 4 -24.48 -18.49 10.56
CA ILE A 4 -24.18 -17.08 10.84
C ILE A 4 -22.66 -16.85 11.00
N MET A 5 -21.96 -17.79 11.65
CA MET A 5 -20.50 -17.71 11.80
C MET A 5 -19.78 -17.93 10.46
N ASN A 6 -20.28 -18.84 9.62
CA ASN A 6 -19.75 -19.01 8.26
C ASN A 6 -19.94 -17.73 7.42
N GLU A 7 -21.12 -17.11 7.48
CA GLU A 7 -21.36 -15.82 6.80
C GLU A 7 -20.45 -14.70 7.32
N TYR A 8 -20.13 -14.71 8.61
CA TYR A 8 -19.15 -13.78 9.20
C TYR A 8 -17.74 -13.99 8.61
N LEU A 9 -17.26 -15.24 8.56
CA LEU A 9 -15.95 -15.58 7.98
C LEU A 9 -15.87 -15.22 6.49
N VAL A 10 -16.94 -15.41 5.72
CA VAL A 10 -17.01 -15.00 4.30
C VAL A 10 -16.88 -13.48 4.16
N LYS A 11 -17.49 -12.69 5.07
CA LYS A 11 -17.32 -11.24 5.08
C LYS A 11 -15.88 -10.84 5.39
N ILE A 12 -15.26 -11.47 6.39
CA ILE A 12 -13.84 -11.27 6.72
C ILE A 12 -12.96 -11.57 5.50
N GLU A 13 -13.11 -12.73 4.89
CA GLU A 13 -12.33 -13.13 3.72
C GLU A 13 -12.46 -12.12 2.58
N LYS A 14 -13.68 -11.63 2.34
CA LYS A 14 -13.94 -10.59 1.33
C LYS A 14 -13.20 -9.29 1.64
N TYR A 15 -13.15 -8.87 2.90
CA TYR A 15 -12.42 -7.66 3.30
C TYR A 15 -10.90 -7.83 3.26
N LEU A 16 -10.40 -9.06 3.50
CA LEU A 16 -8.97 -9.40 3.46
C LEU A 16 -8.45 -9.76 2.06
N LYS A 17 -9.26 -9.61 1.01
CA LYS A 17 -8.89 -9.98 -0.39
C LYS A 17 -7.64 -9.27 -0.91
N SER A 18 -7.25 -8.15 -0.31
CA SER A 18 -6.03 -7.41 -0.65
C SER A 18 -4.73 -8.02 -0.09
N MET A 19 -4.84 -8.99 0.84
CA MET A 19 -3.71 -9.73 1.42
C MET A 19 -3.30 -10.92 0.55
N SER A 20 -2.15 -11.54 0.88
CA SER A 20 -1.79 -12.81 0.23
C SER A 20 -2.74 -13.93 0.65
N ASP A 21 -2.90 -14.94 -0.22
CA ASP A 21 -3.78 -16.07 0.08
C ASP A 21 -3.34 -16.83 1.33
N SER A 22 -2.02 -16.96 1.56
CA SER A 22 -1.49 -17.61 2.78
C SER A 22 -1.90 -16.85 4.04
N GLU A 23 -1.62 -15.54 4.12
CA GLU A 23 -1.95 -14.75 5.30
C GLU A 23 -3.46 -14.69 5.54
N ARG A 24 -4.26 -14.55 4.47
CA ARG A 24 -5.72 -14.56 4.55
C ARG A 24 -6.24 -15.88 5.11
N ILE A 25 -5.71 -17.01 4.64
CA ILE A 25 -6.09 -18.34 5.13
C ILE A 25 -5.71 -18.50 6.60
N ASP A 26 -4.54 -18.03 7.01
CA ASP A 26 -4.06 -18.14 8.39
C ASP A 26 -4.92 -17.32 9.35
N ILE A 27 -5.25 -16.07 8.99
CA ILE A 27 -6.16 -15.20 9.78
C ILE A 27 -7.56 -15.81 9.88
N VAL A 28 -8.12 -16.31 8.77
CA VAL A 28 -9.45 -16.93 8.77
C VAL A 28 -9.46 -18.20 9.64
N LYS A 29 -8.38 -18.99 9.61
CA LYS A 29 -8.22 -20.16 10.50
C LYS A 29 -8.14 -19.76 11.97
N GLU A 30 -7.40 -18.70 12.29
CA GLU A 30 -7.29 -18.16 13.65
C GLU A 30 -8.67 -17.75 14.19
N ILE A 31 -9.39 -16.90 13.46
CA ILE A 31 -10.75 -16.45 13.84
C ILE A 31 -11.69 -17.65 13.97
N LYS A 32 -11.62 -18.62 13.04
CA LYS A 32 -12.41 -19.86 13.10
C LYS A 32 -12.09 -20.68 14.35
N SER A 33 -10.82 -20.74 14.76
CA SER A 33 -10.42 -21.42 15.99
C SER A 33 -11.04 -20.76 17.22
N VAL A 34 -10.98 -19.43 17.30
CA VAL A 34 -11.60 -18.65 18.39
C VAL A 34 -13.12 -18.88 18.45
N MET A 35 -13.79 -18.87 17.29
CA MET A 35 -15.24 -19.17 17.23
C MET A 35 -15.57 -20.57 17.76
N LEU A 36 -14.78 -21.59 17.38
CA LEU A 36 -15.00 -22.97 17.84
C LEU A 36 -14.73 -23.12 19.33
N GLU A 37 -13.70 -22.45 19.86
CA GLU A 37 -13.41 -22.46 21.29
C GLU A 37 -14.56 -21.85 22.11
N LEU A 38 -15.08 -20.70 21.68
CA LEU A 38 -16.22 -20.06 22.34
C LEU A 38 -17.49 -20.93 22.24
N GLN A 39 -17.71 -21.57 21.09
CA GLN A 39 -18.83 -22.49 20.91
C GLN A 39 -18.73 -23.71 21.83
N ASN A 40 -17.53 -24.29 21.99
CA ASN A 40 -17.27 -25.40 22.90
C ASN A 40 -17.46 -24.99 24.37
N ASN A 41 -17.23 -23.72 24.70
CA ASN A 41 -17.52 -23.13 26.01
C ASN A 41 -19.00 -22.77 26.21
N GLY A 42 -19.89 -23.22 25.30
CA GLY A 42 -21.34 -23.04 25.40
C GLY A 42 -21.84 -21.64 25.01
N VAL A 43 -21.00 -20.79 24.42
CA VAL A 43 -21.41 -19.46 23.97
C VAL A 43 -22.23 -19.59 22.68
N SER A 44 -23.38 -18.90 22.63
CA SER A 44 -24.23 -18.90 21.43
C SER A 44 -23.56 -18.16 20.27
N SER A 45 -23.82 -18.59 19.03
CA SER A 45 -23.26 -17.98 17.82
C SER A 45 -23.52 -16.48 17.68
N GLY A 46 -24.64 -15.98 18.21
CA GLY A 46 -24.94 -14.54 18.26
C GLY A 46 -23.98 -13.77 19.18
N GLN A 47 -23.76 -14.28 20.40
CA GLN A 47 -22.83 -13.70 21.37
C GLN A 47 -21.37 -13.81 20.91
N ILE A 48 -21.02 -14.87 20.17
CA ILE A 48 -19.68 -15.00 19.58
C ILE A 48 -19.42 -13.86 18.59
N ILE A 49 -20.38 -13.59 17.69
CA ILE A 49 -20.25 -12.52 16.70
C ILE A 49 -20.25 -11.14 17.36
N GLU A 50 -21.05 -10.95 18.41
CA GLU A 50 -21.06 -9.73 19.21
C GLU A 50 -19.70 -9.48 19.87
N ARG A 51 -19.08 -10.51 20.44
CA ARG A 51 -17.71 -10.44 21.01
C ARG A 51 -16.64 -10.16 19.97
N LEU A 52 -16.76 -10.74 18.78
CA LEU A 52 -15.82 -10.49 17.68
C LEU A 52 -16.01 -9.12 17.03
N GLY A 53 -17.14 -8.46 17.28
CA GLY A 53 -17.45 -7.13 16.77
C GLY A 53 -17.65 -7.09 15.25
N ASN A 54 -17.51 -5.90 14.68
CA ASN A 54 -17.78 -5.68 13.26
C ASN A 54 -16.72 -6.37 12.38
N PRO A 55 -17.11 -7.24 11.42
CA PRO A 55 -16.14 -7.94 10.58
C PRO A 55 -15.27 -6.99 9.75
N LYS A 56 -15.77 -5.80 9.41
CA LYS A 56 -15.01 -4.79 8.69
C LYS A 56 -13.90 -4.18 9.55
N GLU A 57 -14.17 -3.94 10.84
CA GLU A 57 -13.22 -3.36 11.78
C GLU A 57 -12.16 -4.39 12.17
N LEU A 58 -12.58 -5.63 12.44
CA LEU A 58 -11.67 -6.74 12.71
C LEU A 58 -10.71 -6.97 11.53
N ALA A 59 -11.24 -7.08 10.30
CA ALA A 59 -10.41 -7.23 9.10
C ALA A 59 -9.44 -6.05 8.90
N LYS A 60 -9.83 -4.84 9.31
CA LYS A 60 -8.99 -3.65 9.22
C LYS A 60 -7.82 -3.67 10.19
N ALA A 61 -8.00 -4.22 11.39
CA ALA A 61 -6.91 -4.41 12.34
C ALA A 61 -5.81 -5.31 11.74
N TYR A 62 -6.21 -6.45 11.17
CA TYR A 62 -5.30 -7.37 10.47
C TYR A 62 -4.63 -6.73 9.24
N LEU A 63 -5.39 -5.99 8.42
CA LEU A 63 -4.82 -5.26 7.28
C LEU A 63 -3.79 -4.21 7.72
N GLY A 64 -4.08 -3.47 8.78
CA GLY A 64 -3.16 -2.46 9.33
C GLY A 64 -1.85 -3.09 9.81
N GLU A 65 -1.94 -4.24 10.48
CA GLU A 65 -0.78 -5.00 10.94
C GLU A 65 0.07 -5.51 9.77
N ALA A 66 -0.57 -6.17 8.78
CA ALA A 66 0.10 -6.66 7.57
C ALA A 66 0.79 -5.55 6.76
N ILE A 67 0.18 -4.37 6.68
CA ILE A 67 0.78 -3.19 6.05
C ILE A 67 2.00 -2.71 6.86
N SER A 68 1.93 -2.76 8.19
CA SER A 68 2.97 -2.23 9.08
C SER A 68 4.16 -3.16 9.31
N ASN A 69 4.04 -4.45 8.99
CA ASN A 69 5.03 -5.48 9.30
C ASN A 69 6.38 -5.27 8.57
N ASP A 70 6.36 -4.63 7.39
CA ASP A 70 7.59 -4.25 6.68
C ASP A 70 7.39 -2.91 5.94
N SER A 71 8.40 -2.04 5.96
CA SER A 71 8.40 -0.73 5.28
C SER A 71 8.69 -0.78 3.76
N LYS A 72 9.09 -1.93 3.20
CA LYS A 72 9.37 -2.11 1.77
C LYS A 72 8.10 -2.00 0.93
N PHE A 73 8.22 -1.33 -0.21
CA PHE A 73 7.16 -1.22 -1.21
C PHE A 73 6.83 -2.58 -1.85
N SER A 74 5.53 -2.85 -2.05
CA SER A 74 5.05 -3.96 -2.88
C SER A 74 3.68 -3.64 -3.48
N TRP A 75 3.38 -4.17 -4.67
CA TRP A 75 2.07 -4.00 -5.32
C TRP A 75 0.91 -4.48 -4.44
N ARG A 76 1.14 -5.53 -3.65
CA ARG A 76 0.18 -6.05 -2.66
C ARG A 76 -0.09 -5.04 -1.55
N LYS A 77 0.97 -4.43 -1.00
CA LYS A 77 0.83 -3.39 0.03
C LYS A 77 0.13 -2.15 -0.50
N PHE A 78 0.37 -1.75 -1.75
CA PHE A 78 -0.39 -0.66 -2.35
C PHE A 78 -1.89 -0.99 -2.39
N GLY A 79 -2.26 -2.19 -2.85
CA GLY A 79 -3.65 -2.66 -2.81
C GLY A 79 -4.24 -2.70 -1.40
N ALA A 80 -3.45 -3.12 -0.40
CA ALA A 80 -3.86 -3.15 1.00
C ALA A 80 -4.03 -1.73 1.59
N VAL A 81 -3.13 -0.79 1.30
CA VAL A 81 -3.24 0.63 1.69
C VAL A 81 -4.49 1.25 1.06
N PHE A 82 -4.73 0.97 -0.22
CA PHE A 82 -5.92 1.43 -0.92
C PHE A 82 -7.19 0.87 -0.27
N ALA A 83 -7.27 -0.46 -0.04
CA ALA A 83 -8.39 -1.11 0.63
C ALA A 83 -8.61 -0.59 2.06
N PHE A 84 -7.54 -0.35 2.82
CA PHE A 84 -7.60 0.25 4.15
C PHE A 84 -8.16 1.67 4.09
N SER A 85 -7.75 2.48 3.10
CA SER A 85 -8.21 3.85 2.91
C SER A 85 -9.68 3.95 2.47
N SER A 86 -10.13 3.08 1.55
CA SER A 86 -11.53 3.04 1.09
C SER A 86 -12.50 2.58 2.19
N SER A 87 -11.99 1.84 3.18
CA SER A 87 -12.74 1.36 4.34
C SER A 87 -12.86 2.40 5.46
N PHE A 88 -12.03 3.45 5.43
CA PHE A 88 -11.93 4.49 6.47
C PHE A 88 -13.05 5.54 6.31
N ALA A 89 -14.00 5.58 7.26
CA ALA A 89 -15.11 6.55 7.29
C ALA A 89 -14.70 7.98 7.72
N GLY A 90 -13.40 8.30 7.75
CA GLY A 90 -12.88 9.64 8.04
C GLY A 90 -12.46 10.34 6.75
N VAL A 91 -13.03 11.52 6.48
CA VAL A 91 -12.79 12.33 5.29
C VAL A 91 -11.29 12.55 5.00
N SER A 92 -10.47 12.66 6.05
CA SER A 92 -9.01 12.80 5.90
C SER A 92 -8.31 11.53 5.40
N GLY A 93 -8.72 10.35 5.86
CA GLY A 93 -8.10 9.07 5.47
C GLY A 93 -8.48 8.60 4.06
N MET A 94 -9.67 8.99 3.59
CA MET A 94 -10.21 8.57 2.29
C MET A 94 -9.51 9.26 1.10
N PHE A 95 -8.95 10.45 1.29
CA PHE A 95 -8.22 11.18 0.24
C PHE A 95 -6.71 11.23 0.45
N LEU A 96 -6.25 11.44 1.69
CA LEU A 96 -4.83 11.68 1.94
C LEU A 96 -3.98 10.43 1.73
N LEU A 97 -4.46 9.25 2.14
CA LEU A 97 -3.77 7.97 1.96
C LEU A 97 -3.62 7.55 0.49
N PRO A 98 -4.68 7.51 -0.34
CA PRO A 98 -4.54 7.18 -1.75
C PRO A 98 -3.73 8.24 -2.50
N PHE A 99 -3.83 9.53 -2.13
CA PHE A 99 -3.07 10.58 -2.79
C PHE A 99 -1.57 10.47 -2.51
N ILE A 100 -1.15 10.34 -1.25
CA ILE A 100 0.26 10.20 -0.88
C ILE A 100 0.86 8.90 -1.43
N SER A 101 0.12 7.78 -1.38
CA SER A 101 0.61 6.51 -1.92
C SER A 101 0.73 6.53 -3.44
N THR A 102 -0.24 7.11 -4.15
CA THR A 102 -0.17 7.27 -5.61
C THR A 102 0.96 8.22 -6.01
N LEU A 103 1.13 9.33 -5.30
CA LEU A 103 2.23 10.28 -5.54
C LEU A 103 3.60 9.63 -5.30
N SER A 104 3.74 8.84 -4.24
CA SER A 104 4.96 8.09 -3.94
C SER A 104 5.33 7.12 -5.08
N ILE A 105 4.35 6.37 -5.59
CA ILE A 105 4.57 5.43 -6.70
C ILE A 105 4.91 6.19 -7.98
N ALA A 106 4.18 7.26 -8.29
CA ALA A 106 4.44 8.09 -9.44
C ALA A 106 5.87 8.66 -9.42
N LEU A 107 6.35 9.11 -8.25
CA LEU A 107 7.72 9.58 -8.05
C LEU A 107 8.77 8.47 -8.16
N MET A 108 8.48 7.27 -7.67
CA MET A 108 9.38 6.12 -7.84
C MET A 108 9.50 5.72 -9.31
N ILE A 109 8.38 5.64 -10.02
CA ILE A 109 8.34 5.28 -11.44
C ILE A 109 9.03 6.35 -12.28
N SER A 110 8.71 7.63 -12.05
CA SER A 110 9.36 8.73 -12.76
C SER A 110 10.87 8.75 -12.48
N GLY A 111 11.28 8.53 -11.23
CA GLY A 111 12.69 8.45 -10.84
C GLY A 111 13.48 7.35 -11.57
N VAL A 112 12.83 6.28 -12.04
CA VAL A 112 13.45 5.22 -12.85
C VAL A 112 13.38 5.52 -14.34
N ILE A 113 12.27 6.09 -14.83
CA ILE A 113 12.10 6.42 -16.25
C ILE A 113 13.03 7.56 -16.68
N THR A 114 13.23 8.56 -15.83
CA THR A 114 14.09 9.73 -16.11
C THR A 114 15.53 9.33 -16.52
N PRO A 115 16.27 8.49 -15.77
CA PRO A 115 17.60 8.05 -16.16
C PRO A 115 17.60 7.14 -17.40
N ILE A 116 16.56 6.32 -17.61
CA ILE A 116 16.42 5.51 -18.83
C ILE A 116 16.32 6.42 -20.07
N GLY A 117 15.50 7.47 -20.00
CA GLY A 117 15.40 8.48 -21.05
C GLY A 117 16.74 9.19 -21.32
N GLY A 118 17.50 9.50 -20.26
CA GLY A 118 18.85 10.05 -20.36
C GLY A 118 19.82 9.15 -21.11
N ILE A 119 19.81 7.84 -20.81
CA ILE A 119 20.65 6.83 -21.47
C ILE A 119 20.29 6.70 -22.95
N ILE A 120 18.99 6.59 -23.28
CA ILE A 120 18.52 6.48 -24.67
C ILE A 120 18.97 7.69 -25.49
N LYS A 121 18.87 8.90 -24.93
CA LYS A 121 19.32 10.13 -25.60
C LYS A 121 20.83 10.13 -25.84
N PHE A 122 21.62 9.68 -24.86
CA PHE A 122 23.07 9.60 -24.98
C PHE A 122 23.53 8.58 -26.03
N VAL A 123 22.89 7.41 -26.09
CA VAL A 123 23.16 6.39 -27.12
C VAL A 123 22.75 6.88 -28.51
N GLY A 124 21.60 7.54 -28.63
CA GLY A 124 21.15 8.16 -29.88
C GLY A 124 22.15 9.20 -30.40
N TYR A 125 22.65 10.05 -29.50
CA TYR A 125 23.70 11.03 -29.81
C TYR A 125 24.99 10.37 -30.31
N LEU A 126 25.44 9.28 -29.67
CA LEU A 126 26.61 8.50 -30.12
C LEU A 126 26.42 7.86 -31.51
N MET A 127 25.18 7.54 -31.89
CA MET A 127 24.83 6.96 -33.19
C MET A 127 24.54 8.01 -34.27
N GLY A 128 24.67 9.30 -33.98
CA GLY A 128 24.42 10.39 -34.93
C GLY A 128 22.94 10.72 -35.17
N TYR A 129 22.03 10.17 -34.35
CA TYR A 129 20.61 10.51 -34.36
C TYR A 129 20.32 11.58 -33.32
N ASP A 130 19.91 12.77 -33.75
CA ASP A 130 19.40 13.79 -32.83
C ASP A 130 17.95 13.46 -32.46
N ILE A 131 17.77 12.73 -31.34
CA ILE A 131 16.45 12.37 -30.83
C ILE A 131 15.87 13.58 -30.08
N ALA A 132 15.44 14.59 -30.85
CA ALA A 132 14.84 15.84 -30.36
C ALA A 132 13.58 15.65 -29.48
N ARG A 133 13.04 14.43 -29.40
CA ARG A 133 11.80 14.10 -28.69
C ARG A 133 12.00 13.79 -27.19
N ILE A 134 13.23 13.60 -26.72
CA ILE A 134 13.54 13.35 -25.31
C ILE A 134 14.26 14.59 -24.74
N THR A 135 13.52 15.64 -24.42
CA THR A 135 14.04 16.85 -23.79
C THR A 135 13.49 16.98 -22.37
N ILE A 136 14.39 17.30 -21.43
CA ILE A 136 14.04 17.88 -20.14
C ILE A 136 14.08 19.38 -20.42
N GLU A 137 12.93 19.96 -20.71
CA GLU A 137 12.80 21.40 -20.81
C GLU A 137 12.65 21.96 -19.40
N MET A 138 13.77 22.40 -18.81
CA MET A 138 13.72 23.29 -17.64
C MET A 138 13.72 24.73 -18.13
N GLY A 139 12.58 25.20 -18.63
CA GLY A 139 12.44 26.55 -19.17
C GLY A 139 13.38 26.82 -20.35
N ALA A 140 14.17 27.89 -20.27
CA ALA A 140 15.04 28.37 -21.38
C ALA A 140 16.41 27.67 -21.48
N PHE A 141 16.69 26.66 -20.67
CA PHE A 141 17.96 25.93 -20.70
C PHE A 141 17.77 24.57 -21.39
N THR A 142 18.36 24.39 -22.56
CA THR A 142 18.50 23.11 -23.24
C THR A 142 19.90 22.55 -22.94
N PRO A 143 20.04 21.57 -22.02
CA PRO A 143 21.35 21.02 -21.71
C PRO A 143 21.92 20.29 -22.92
N ASN A 144 23.21 20.52 -23.20
CA ASN A 144 23.97 19.76 -24.19
C ASN A 144 23.85 18.24 -23.87
N PRO A 145 23.66 17.33 -24.85
CA PRO A 145 23.41 15.90 -24.59
C PRO A 145 24.38 15.23 -23.61
N MET A 146 25.63 15.70 -23.53
CA MET A 146 26.66 15.24 -22.58
C MET A 146 26.33 15.57 -21.11
N GLN A 147 25.67 16.70 -20.85
CA GLN A 147 25.25 17.16 -19.52
C GLN A 147 23.89 16.58 -19.10
N PHE A 148 23.09 16.18 -20.09
CA PHE A 148 21.75 15.65 -19.88
C PHE A 148 21.73 14.33 -19.09
N LEU A 149 22.68 13.43 -19.39
CA LEU A 149 22.78 12.13 -18.75
C LEU A 149 23.04 12.23 -17.23
N PRO A 150 24.09 12.91 -16.74
CA PRO A 150 24.32 13.02 -15.30
C PRO A 150 23.18 13.75 -14.57
N ILE A 151 22.60 14.79 -15.18
CA ILE A 151 21.44 15.51 -14.61
C ILE A 151 20.23 14.59 -14.46
N SER A 152 19.94 13.77 -15.49
CA SER A 152 18.81 12.82 -15.45
C SER A 152 18.98 11.74 -14.37
N ILE A 153 20.22 11.28 -14.14
CA ILE A 153 20.54 10.30 -13.10
C ILE A 153 20.37 10.92 -11.72
N VAL A 154 20.96 12.10 -11.48
CA VAL A 154 20.85 12.80 -10.18
C VAL A 154 19.38 13.10 -9.87
N MET A 155 18.63 13.63 -10.84
CA MET A 155 17.22 13.94 -10.66
C MET A 155 16.38 12.68 -10.44
N GLY A 156 16.65 11.61 -11.19
CA GLY A 156 15.97 10.32 -11.03
C GLY A 156 16.20 9.71 -9.64
N VAL A 157 17.44 9.71 -9.16
CA VAL A 157 17.80 9.24 -7.81
C VAL A 157 17.11 10.08 -6.74
N LEU A 158 17.09 11.41 -6.90
CA LEU A 158 16.42 12.32 -5.97
C LEU A 158 14.91 12.03 -5.90
N MET A 159 14.23 11.93 -7.05
CA MET A 159 12.80 11.62 -7.12
C MET A 159 12.47 10.24 -6.55
N PHE A 160 13.28 9.24 -6.85
CA PHE A 160 13.12 7.89 -6.30
C PHE A 160 13.27 7.88 -4.78
N TRP A 161 14.27 8.60 -4.26
CA TRP A 161 14.50 8.71 -2.82
C TRP A 161 13.35 9.43 -2.11
N LEU A 162 12.88 10.56 -2.66
CA LEU A 162 11.68 11.26 -2.20
C LEU A 162 10.45 10.35 -2.18
N GLY A 163 10.22 9.58 -3.26
CA GLY A 163 9.15 8.59 -3.34
C GLY A 163 9.25 7.56 -2.21
N LYS A 164 10.44 7.05 -1.92
CA LYS A 164 10.70 6.12 -0.79
C LYS A 164 10.41 6.73 0.58
N VAL A 165 10.80 7.98 0.79
CA VAL A 165 10.52 8.69 2.05
C VAL A 165 9.01 8.86 2.24
N LEU A 166 8.28 9.28 1.20
CA LEU A 166 6.82 9.41 1.21
C LEU A 166 6.14 8.07 1.53
N TRP A 167 6.58 6.97 0.90
CA TRP A 167 6.04 5.63 1.18
C TRP A 167 6.22 5.26 2.67
N LYS A 168 7.41 5.49 3.22
CA LYS A 168 7.72 5.17 4.61
C LYS A 168 6.85 5.98 5.58
N LEU A 169 6.54 7.23 5.27
CA LEU A 169 5.62 8.07 6.04
C LEU A 169 4.19 7.52 6.00
N THR A 170 3.71 7.07 4.85
CA THR A 170 2.38 6.43 4.72
C THR A 170 2.25 5.21 5.62
N ILE A 171 3.25 4.32 5.61
CA ILE A 171 3.25 3.11 6.47
C ILE A 171 3.27 3.49 7.94
N LYS A 172 4.09 4.48 8.33
CA LYS A 172 4.17 4.95 9.73
C LYS A 172 2.84 5.55 10.20
N TYR A 173 2.14 6.27 9.33
CA TYR A 173 0.82 6.82 9.63
C TYR A 173 -0.23 5.72 9.84
N ILE A 174 -0.26 4.71 8.97
CA ILE A 174 -1.17 3.55 9.09
C ILE A 174 -0.89 2.78 10.39
N HIS A 175 0.38 2.56 10.72
CA HIS A 175 0.77 1.91 11.97
C HIS A 175 0.26 2.68 13.21
N THR A 176 0.37 4.01 13.19
CA THR A 176 -0.11 4.86 14.29
C THR A 176 -1.64 4.78 14.45
N ILE A 177 -2.37 4.74 13.34
CA ILE A 177 -3.83 4.62 13.35
C ILE A 177 -4.28 3.23 13.80
N SER A 178 -3.68 2.18 13.25
CA SER A 178 -4.00 0.79 13.59
C SER A 178 -3.78 0.54 15.09
N HIS A 179 -2.66 1.03 15.64
CA HIS A 179 -2.38 0.92 17.08
C HIS A 179 -3.37 1.72 17.95
N LYS A 180 -3.87 2.87 17.47
CA LYS A 180 -4.91 3.64 18.17
C LYS A 180 -6.25 2.90 18.20
N MET A 181 -6.63 2.22 17.11
CA MET A 181 -7.90 1.49 17.03
C MET A 181 -7.92 0.31 18.00
N ARG A 182 -6.84 -0.48 18.06
CA ARG A 182 -6.72 -1.61 19.00
C ARG A 182 -6.81 -1.19 20.48
N LYS A 183 -6.31 0.00 20.82
CA LYS A 183 -6.34 0.52 22.21
C LYS A 183 -7.72 1.01 22.67
N MET A 184 -8.68 1.15 21.75
CA MET A 184 -10.05 1.56 22.06
C MET A 184 -11.02 0.36 22.13
N GLU A 185 -10.58 -0.82 21.68
CA GLU A 185 -11.36 -2.07 21.74
C GLU A 185 -10.95 -3.00 22.91
N ILE A 186 -9.96 -2.59 23.72
CA ILE A 186 -9.56 -3.23 24.99
C ILE A 186 -9.90 -2.29 26.13
#